data_AF-A0A147KMN9-F1
#
_entry.id   AF-A0A147KMN9-F1
#
_cell.length_a   1.000
_cell.length_b   1.000
_cell.length_c   1.000
_cell.angle_alpha   90.00
_cell.angle_beta   90.00
_cell.angle_gamma   90.00
#
_symmetry.space_group_name_H-M   'P 1'
#
loop_
_entity.id
_entity.type
_entity.pdbx_description
1 polymer ?
#
loop_
_entity_poly.entity_id
_entity_poly.type
_entity_poly.pdbx_seq_one_letter_code
_entity_poly.pdbx_strand_id
1 'polypeptide(L)'
;MSRTALAASPTTAEVEAASATLEELIARGRAQGHVSLSELRTAFSEAGITPTEGRSILRELSDAGVQLAHGEDAGLESVDPGDDAALQAALGSVPAETAGRRPRRGRGRRKKAVRAEAHDSHEADLDDHSPALGDSVHTYLKAIGRRQLLTAEQEVDLAKRIEAGLLAEYKLGLLDGSPGPQEMDDAEREELEWIAEDGRRAKAHMLEANLRLVVSVAKKYSDRGMSLLDVVQEGNLGLIRAVEKFDYAKGYKFSTYA
;
A
#
# COMPACT_ATOMS: atom_id res chain seq x y z
N MET A 1 -47.28 -26.48 -4.99
CA MET A 1 -47.24 -26.90 -3.58
C MET A 1 -45.79 -26.82 -3.12
N SER A 2 -45.50 -25.82 -2.30
CA SER A 2 -44.16 -25.51 -1.78
C SER A 2 -43.73 -26.59 -0.79
N ARG A 3 -42.52 -27.13 -0.96
CA ARG A 3 -41.83 -27.91 0.07
C ARG A 3 -40.82 -26.99 0.76
N THR A 4 -41.24 -26.41 1.87
CA THR A 4 -40.34 -25.68 2.79
C THR A 4 -39.76 -26.72 3.75
N ALA A 5 -38.45 -26.92 3.71
CA ALA A 5 -37.72 -27.76 4.65
C ALA A 5 -37.57 -27.04 5.99
N LEU A 6 -38.00 -27.70 7.07
CA LEU A 6 -37.80 -27.30 8.46
C LEU A 6 -36.32 -27.54 8.82
N ALA A 7 -35.59 -26.50 9.22
CA ALA A 7 -34.26 -26.65 9.83
C ALA A 7 -34.44 -27.14 11.28
N ALA A 8 -33.82 -28.27 11.62
CA ALA A 8 -33.75 -28.78 12.98
C ALA A 8 -32.75 -27.93 13.80
N SER A 9 -33.12 -27.54 15.01
CA SER A 9 -32.22 -26.87 15.95
C SER A 9 -31.11 -27.83 16.42
N PRO A 10 -29.87 -27.35 16.61
CA PRO A 10 -28.75 -28.20 17.00
C PRO A 10 -28.96 -28.81 18.39
N THR A 11 -28.48 -30.04 18.53
CA THR A 11 -28.56 -30.86 19.75
C THR A 11 -27.51 -30.40 20.76
N THR A 12 -27.76 -30.55 22.07
CA THR A 12 -26.80 -30.12 23.13
C THR A 12 -25.40 -30.75 22.99
N ALA A 13 -25.30 -31.98 22.50
CA ALA A 13 -24.02 -32.64 22.23
C ALA A 13 -23.23 -32.02 21.06
N GLU A 14 -23.92 -31.40 20.09
CA GLU A 14 -23.28 -30.77 18.92
C GLU A 14 -22.66 -29.42 19.29
N VAL A 15 -23.29 -28.68 20.22
CA VAL A 15 -22.77 -27.41 20.74
C VAL A 15 -21.53 -27.63 21.61
N GLU A 16 -21.51 -28.70 22.42
CA GLU A 16 -20.36 -29.04 23.26
C GLU A 16 -19.16 -29.49 22.41
N ALA A 17 -19.40 -30.27 21.36
CA ALA A 17 -18.38 -30.64 20.39
C ALA A 17 -17.83 -29.43 19.61
N ALA A 18 -18.70 -28.48 19.22
CA ALA A 18 -18.31 -27.26 18.51
C ALA A 18 -17.51 -26.28 19.40
N SER A 19 -17.78 -26.24 20.70
CA SER A 19 -16.96 -25.47 21.64
C SER A 19 -15.56 -26.07 21.77
N ALA A 20 -15.45 -27.41 21.80
CA ALA A 20 -14.15 -28.09 21.88
C ALA A 20 -13.30 -27.88 20.60
N THR A 21 -13.92 -27.92 19.42
CA THR A 21 -13.21 -27.64 18.15
C THR A 21 -12.72 -26.19 18.08
N LEU A 22 -13.49 -25.24 18.60
CA LEU A 22 -13.07 -23.85 18.68
C LEU A 22 -11.87 -23.66 19.62
N GLU A 23 -11.88 -24.28 20.80
CA GLU A 23 -10.77 -24.22 21.75
C GLU A 23 -9.49 -24.81 21.15
N GLU A 24 -9.60 -25.93 20.44
CA GLU A 24 -8.48 -26.56 19.74
C GLU A 24 -7.91 -25.64 18.64
N LEU A 25 -8.79 -24.98 17.87
CA LEU A 25 -8.39 -24.03 16.82
C LEU A 25 -7.67 -22.81 17.41
N ILE A 26 -8.15 -22.28 18.53
CA ILE A 26 -7.51 -21.16 19.26
C ILE A 26 -6.15 -21.59 19.82
N ALA A 27 -6.06 -22.76 20.45
CA ALA A 27 -4.81 -23.27 21.02
C ALA A 27 -3.76 -23.51 19.92
N ARG A 28 -4.17 -24.12 18.81
CA ARG A 28 -3.34 -24.30 17.62
C ARG A 28 -2.88 -22.95 17.06
N GLY A 29 -3.80 -21.98 17.00
CA GLY A 29 -3.52 -20.61 16.60
C GLY A 29 -2.43 -19.92 17.42
N ARG A 30 -2.52 -20.05 18.75
CA ARG A 30 -1.52 -19.53 19.69
C ARG A 30 -0.16 -20.20 19.52
N ALA A 31 -0.14 -21.51 19.24
CA ALA A 31 1.10 -22.25 19.01
C ALA A 31 1.76 -21.92 17.65
N GLN A 32 0.97 -21.67 16.61
CA GLN A 32 1.45 -21.42 15.25
C GLN A 32 1.65 -19.93 14.94
N GLY A 33 1.14 -19.04 15.80
CA GLY A 33 1.18 -17.59 15.59
C GLY A 33 0.23 -17.10 14.49
N HIS A 34 -0.57 -17.98 13.89
CA HIS A 34 -1.59 -17.62 12.90
C HIS A 34 -2.83 -18.52 12.98
N VAL A 35 -4.00 -17.98 12.62
CA VAL A 35 -5.29 -18.71 12.53
C VAL A 35 -5.99 -18.35 11.22
N SER A 36 -6.54 -19.35 10.53
CA SER A 36 -7.35 -19.12 9.35
C SER A 36 -8.69 -18.47 9.71
N LEU A 37 -9.03 -17.35 9.06
CA LEU A 37 -10.29 -16.65 9.30
C LEU A 37 -11.50 -17.44 8.79
N SER A 38 -11.33 -18.30 7.77
CA SER A 38 -12.41 -19.16 7.29
C SER A 38 -12.74 -20.25 8.31
N GLU A 39 -11.72 -20.89 8.89
CA GLU A 39 -11.87 -21.90 9.94
C GLU A 39 -12.47 -21.29 11.21
N LEU A 40 -11.97 -20.12 11.62
CA LEU A 40 -12.45 -19.42 12.82
C LEU A 40 -13.90 -18.95 12.68
N ARG A 41 -14.30 -18.49 11.48
CA ARG A 41 -15.68 -18.11 11.19
C ARG A 41 -16.64 -19.30 11.25
N THR A 42 -16.24 -20.44 10.69
CA THR A 42 -17.02 -21.68 10.76
C THR A 42 -17.16 -22.15 12.20
N ALA A 43 -16.06 -22.19 12.96
CA ALA A 43 -16.06 -22.58 14.37
C ALA A 43 -16.93 -21.66 15.24
N PHE A 44 -16.91 -20.33 15.02
CA PHE A 44 -17.81 -19.40 15.72
C PHE A 44 -19.29 -19.64 15.38
N SER A 45 -19.60 -19.97 14.13
CA SER A 45 -20.98 -20.27 13.70
C SER A 45 -21.48 -21.58 14.30
N GLU A 46 -20.63 -22.61 14.37
CA GLU A 46 -20.97 -23.93 14.92
C GLU A 46 -21.09 -23.89 16.45
N ALA A 47 -20.22 -23.13 17.12
CA ALA A 47 -20.28 -22.93 18.57
C ALA A 47 -21.39 -21.96 19.02
N GLY A 48 -22.16 -21.39 18.08
CA GLY A 48 -23.24 -20.44 18.38
C GLY A 48 -22.77 -19.11 18.97
N ILE A 49 -21.52 -18.73 18.72
CA ILE A 49 -20.90 -17.52 19.27
C ILE A 49 -21.44 -16.29 18.55
N THR A 50 -21.90 -15.32 19.34
CA THR A 50 -22.40 -14.05 18.79
C THR A 50 -21.25 -13.19 18.25
N PRO A 51 -21.49 -12.31 17.26
CA PRO A 51 -20.45 -11.42 16.74
C PRO A 51 -19.79 -10.53 17.80
N THR A 52 -20.51 -10.21 18.89
CA THR A 52 -19.99 -9.47 20.04
C THR A 52 -19.00 -10.28 20.87
N GLU A 53 -19.30 -11.55 21.15
CA GLU A 53 -18.42 -12.47 21.87
C GLU A 53 -17.19 -12.84 21.02
N GLY A 54 -17.41 -13.10 19.73
CA GLY A 54 -16.33 -13.37 18.77
C GLY A 54 -15.32 -12.21 18.67
N ARG A 55 -15.77 -10.95 18.78
CA ARG A 55 -14.86 -9.78 18.80
C ARG A 55 -13.98 -9.73 20.05
N SER A 56 -14.45 -10.23 21.20
CA SER A 56 -13.63 -10.33 22.42
C SER A 56 -12.53 -11.36 22.23
N ILE A 57 -12.87 -12.52 21.65
CA ILE A 57 -11.93 -13.61 21.38
C ILE A 57 -10.87 -13.18 20.35
N LEU A 58 -11.29 -12.48 19.28
CA LEU A 58 -10.37 -11.94 18.26
C LEU A 58 -9.40 -10.91 18.83
N ARG A 59 -9.85 -10.09 19.80
CA ARG A 59 -8.98 -9.14 20.50
C ARG A 59 -7.95 -9.88 21.35
N GLU A 60 -8.36 -10.88 22.12
CA GLU A 60 -7.44 -11.68 22.95
C GLU A 60 -6.39 -12.42 22.10
N LEU A 61 -6.80 -12.96 20.94
CA LEU A 61 -5.87 -13.56 19.98
C LEU A 61 -4.87 -12.54 19.41
N SER A 62 -5.32 -11.34 19.08
CA SER A 62 -4.46 -10.26 18.60
C SER A 62 -3.48 -9.78 19.68
N ASP A 63 -3.94 -9.66 20.94
CA ASP A 63 -3.11 -9.27 22.09
C ASP A 63 -2.06 -10.36 22.40
N ALA A 64 -2.39 -11.63 22.13
CA ALA A 64 -1.47 -12.76 22.19
C ALA A 64 -0.53 -12.88 20.97
N GLY A 65 -0.62 -11.96 20.00
CA GLY A 65 0.27 -11.92 18.82
C GLY A 65 -0.11 -12.89 17.69
N VAL A 66 -1.34 -13.43 17.69
CA VAL A 66 -1.81 -14.38 16.67
C VAL A 66 -2.37 -13.63 15.45
N GLN A 67 -1.82 -13.89 14.26
CA GLN A 67 -2.25 -13.27 13.00
C GLN A 67 -3.45 -14.00 12.38
N LEU A 68 -4.40 -13.27 11.80
CA LEU A 68 -5.54 -13.85 11.08
C LEU A 68 -5.18 -13.99 9.60
N ALA A 69 -5.09 -15.22 9.09
CA ALA A 69 -4.78 -15.52 7.70
C ALA A 69 -6.06 -15.78 6.89
N HIS A 70 -6.11 -15.37 5.62
CA HIS A 70 -7.20 -15.74 4.71
C HIS A 70 -6.83 -17.00 3.93
N GLY A 71 -7.75 -17.97 3.91
CA GLY A 71 -7.55 -19.35 3.44
C GLY A 71 -7.35 -19.55 1.94
N GLU A 72 -6.82 -18.56 1.20
CA GLU A 72 -6.39 -18.71 -0.19
C GLU A 72 -4.95 -18.20 -0.44
N ASP A 73 -4.14 -18.08 0.62
CA ASP A 73 -2.68 -17.82 0.53
C ASP A 73 -1.83 -19.06 0.89
N ALA A 74 -2.35 -20.27 0.66
CA ALA A 74 -1.56 -21.50 0.72
C ALA A 74 -0.79 -21.70 -0.59
N GLY A 75 0.20 -20.85 -0.88
CA GLY A 75 1.01 -21.00 -2.08
C GLY A 75 1.98 -19.88 -2.43
N LEU A 76 2.10 -18.83 -1.63
CA LEU A 76 3.21 -17.89 -1.76
C LEU A 76 4.16 -18.16 -0.62
N GLU A 77 5.31 -18.74 -0.97
CA GLU A 77 6.49 -18.69 -0.12
C GLU A 77 6.60 -17.28 0.47
N SER A 78 6.77 -17.21 1.78
CA SER A 78 7.21 -16.00 2.45
C SER A 78 8.44 -15.49 1.71
N VAL A 79 8.25 -14.47 0.88
CA VAL A 79 9.36 -13.69 0.35
C VAL A 79 9.92 -12.97 1.56
N ASP A 80 10.99 -13.53 2.09
CA ASP A 80 11.86 -12.90 3.07
C ASP A 80 12.12 -11.46 2.58
N PRO A 81 11.84 -10.42 3.39
CA PRO A 81 12.15 -9.03 3.05
C PRO A 81 13.63 -8.78 2.72
N GLY A 82 14.51 -9.77 2.92
CA GLY A 82 15.93 -9.73 2.59
C GLY A 82 16.29 -9.85 1.10
N ASP A 83 15.42 -10.34 0.22
CA ASP A 83 15.81 -10.74 -1.15
C ASP A 83 15.41 -9.76 -2.27
N ASP A 84 15.06 -8.52 -1.94
CA ASP A 84 15.01 -7.45 -2.94
C ASP A 84 16.45 -6.96 -3.21
N ALA A 85 17.27 -7.85 -3.78
CA ALA A 85 18.65 -7.58 -4.19
C ALA A 85 18.72 -6.39 -5.17
N ALA A 86 17.62 -6.05 -5.84
CA ALA A 86 17.49 -4.84 -6.65
C ALA A 86 17.44 -3.56 -5.80
N LEU A 87 16.81 -3.60 -4.61
CA LEU A 87 16.75 -2.48 -3.68
C LEU A 87 18.07 -2.31 -2.91
N GLN A 88 18.75 -3.40 -2.53
CA GLN A 88 20.10 -3.34 -1.94
C GLN A 88 21.18 -2.93 -2.97
N ALA A 89 21.10 -3.40 -4.21
CA ALA A 89 22.03 -2.97 -5.27
C ALA A 89 21.87 -1.48 -5.62
N ALA A 90 20.66 -0.93 -5.51
CA ALA A 90 20.42 0.50 -5.69
C ALA A 90 20.98 1.37 -4.55
N LEU A 91 21.28 0.78 -3.39
CA LEU A 91 21.87 1.44 -2.22
C LEU A 91 23.42 1.37 -2.20
N GLY A 92 24.05 0.71 -3.17
CA GLY A 92 25.46 0.33 -3.13
C GLY A 92 26.35 0.86 -4.25
N SER A 93 26.16 2.07 -4.77
CA SER A 93 27.25 2.85 -5.43
C SER A 93 26.77 4.21 -5.95
N VAL A 94 27.38 5.28 -5.42
CA VAL A 94 27.24 6.69 -5.81
C VAL A 94 28.01 6.98 -7.14
N PRO A 95 27.73 8.04 -7.93
CA PRO A 95 28.09 9.41 -7.54
C PRO A 95 27.14 10.54 -7.99
N ALA A 96 27.22 11.65 -7.26
CA ALA A 96 26.62 12.92 -7.59
C ALA A 96 27.23 13.53 -8.87
N GLU A 97 26.38 13.97 -9.82
CA GLU A 97 26.78 14.89 -10.88
C GLU A 97 26.05 16.24 -10.74
N THR A 98 26.87 17.25 -10.48
CA THR A 98 26.52 18.66 -10.41
C THR A 98 26.50 19.28 -11.81
N ALA A 99 25.60 20.26 -11.99
CA ALA A 99 25.36 21.03 -13.20
C ALA A 99 26.62 21.56 -13.92
N GLY A 100 26.56 21.55 -15.25
CA GLY A 100 27.63 21.97 -16.14
C GLY A 100 27.78 23.48 -16.36
N ARG A 101 29.04 23.89 -16.55
CA ARG A 101 29.44 24.97 -17.49
C ARG A 101 30.91 24.80 -17.93
N ARG A 102 31.13 24.68 -19.24
CA ARG A 102 32.42 24.45 -19.97
C ARG A 102 33.32 25.74 -20.07
N PRO A 103 34.47 25.73 -20.77
CA PRO A 103 35.72 24.94 -20.55
C PRO A 103 37.01 25.81 -20.73
N ARG A 104 38.20 25.42 -20.22
CA ARG A 104 39.51 25.78 -20.86
C ARG A 104 40.67 24.80 -20.57
N ARG A 105 41.25 24.32 -21.69
CA ARG A 105 42.63 23.90 -22.04
C ARG A 105 43.63 23.51 -20.91
N GLY A 106 44.31 22.38 -21.11
CA GLY A 106 45.71 22.20 -20.64
C GLY A 106 46.21 20.76 -20.49
N ARG A 107 47.06 20.33 -21.43
CA ARG A 107 48.01 19.19 -21.42
C ARG A 107 48.47 18.63 -20.05
N GLY A 108 48.69 17.30 -19.99
CA GLY A 108 49.96 16.75 -19.49
C GLY A 108 49.95 15.51 -18.56
N ARG A 109 50.31 14.35 -19.14
CA ARG A 109 51.21 13.26 -18.61
C ARG A 109 51.12 12.72 -17.16
N ARG A 110 50.85 11.40 -17.10
CA ARG A 110 51.61 10.27 -16.48
C ARG A 110 51.67 10.04 -14.94
N LYS A 111 51.28 8.79 -14.59
CA LYS A 111 51.92 7.74 -13.73
C LYS A 111 51.42 7.47 -12.28
N LYS A 112 51.05 6.18 -12.09
CA LYS A 112 51.27 5.21 -10.98
C LYS A 112 50.68 5.42 -9.56
N ALA A 113 49.76 4.52 -9.22
CA ALA A 113 49.69 3.56 -8.08
C ALA A 113 50.20 3.96 -6.69
N VAL A 114 49.36 3.81 -5.64
CA VAL A 114 49.59 3.01 -4.41
C VAL A 114 48.22 2.66 -3.76
N ARG A 115 48.17 1.49 -3.11
CA ARG A 115 47.13 0.81 -2.34
C ARG A 115 47.15 1.24 -0.85
N ALA A 116 46.00 1.22 -0.17
CA ALA A 116 45.76 0.69 1.20
C ALA A 116 44.88 1.57 2.13
N GLU A 117 43.75 0.97 2.58
CA GLU A 117 43.20 0.90 3.96
C GLU A 117 42.70 2.22 4.60
N ALA A 118 41.54 2.30 5.30
CA ALA A 118 40.69 1.32 5.97
C ALA A 118 39.22 1.81 5.97
N HIS A 119 38.26 0.91 5.76
CA HIS A 119 36.84 1.16 6.02
C HIS A 119 36.52 0.65 7.43
N ASP A 120 36.41 1.57 8.38
CA ASP A 120 35.63 1.35 9.60
C ASP A 120 34.24 1.92 9.31
N SER A 121 33.36 1.08 8.77
CA SER A 121 31.94 1.37 8.69
C SER A 121 31.34 1.13 10.07
N HIS A 122 31.36 2.16 10.91
CA HIS A 122 30.36 2.28 11.96
C HIS A 122 29.00 2.37 11.26
N GLU A 123 28.35 1.21 11.11
CA GLU A 123 26.90 1.12 10.99
C GLU A 123 26.33 1.84 12.21
N ALA A 124 25.91 3.08 12.02
CA ALA A 124 25.11 3.78 12.99
C ALA A 124 23.79 3.01 13.07
N ASP A 125 23.69 2.16 14.07
CA ASP A 125 22.47 1.51 14.55
C ASP A 125 21.37 2.58 14.62
N LEU A 126 20.39 2.48 13.71
CA LEU A 126 19.30 3.45 13.57
C LEU A 126 18.18 3.22 14.60
N ASP A 127 18.50 2.57 15.72
CA ASP A 127 17.55 2.15 16.75
C ASP A 127 17.67 3.00 18.02
N ASP A 128 17.61 4.33 17.88
CA ASP A 128 17.29 5.19 19.02
C ASP A 128 16.47 6.38 18.58
N HIS A 129 15.14 6.27 18.64
CA HIS A 129 14.20 7.33 19.07
C HIS A 129 12.76 6.77 19.22
N SER A 130 12.38 6.44 20.45
CA SER A 130 11.01 6.18 20.95
C SER A 130 10.19 5.04 20.30
N PRO A 131 9.85 3.96 21.04
CA PRO A 131 9.09 2.82 20.50
C PRO A 131 7.68 3.18 20.00
N ALA A 132 7.11 4.32 20.40
CA ALA A 132 5.82 4.79 19.90
C ALA A 132 5.91 5.56 18.56
N LEU A 133 7.07 6.15 18.23
CA LEU A 133 7.27 6.93 17.01
C LEU A 133 7.81 6.08 15.86
N GLY A 134 8.70 5.13 16.17
CA GLY A 134 9.13 4.10 15.21
C GLY A 134 7.97 3.27 14.66
N ASP A 135 6.94 3.02 15.49
CA ASP A 135 5.75 2.27 15.11
C ASP A 135 4.91 2.99 14.03
N SER A 136 4.86 4.33 14.05
CA SER A 136 4.11 5.11 13.05
C SER A 136 4.72 5.07 11.64
N VAL A 137 6.05 5.23 11.56
CA VAL A 137 6.80 5.14 10.30
C VAL A 137 6.75 3.71 9.77
N HIS A 138 6.99 2.73 10.64
CA HIS A 138 6.96 1.32 10.25
C HIS A 138 5.57 0.89 9.78
N THR A 139 4.51 1.30 10.48
CA THR A 139 3.11 1.05 10.08
C THR A 139 2.80 1.65 8.71
N TYR A 140 3.24 2.89 8.45
CA TYR A 140 3.07 3.53 7.14
C TYR A 140 3.82 2.79 6.03
N LEU A 141 5.10 2.46 6.24
CA LEU A 141 5.91 1.73 5.26
C LEU A 141 5.34 0.35 4.94
N LYS A 142 4.85 -0.36 5.97
CA LYS A 142 4.18 -1.65 5.83
C LYS A 142 2.87 -1.53 5.04
N ALA A 143 2.10 -0.47 5.27
CA ALA A 143 0.86 -0.23 4.54
C ALA A 143 1.09 0.01 3.04
N ILE A 144 2.06 0.88 2.69
CA ILE A 144 2.36 1.18 1.28
C ILE A 144 3.09 0.03 0.57
N GLY A 145 3.83 -0.81 1.30
CA GLY A 145 4.55 -1.96 0.75
C GLY A 145 3.62 -3.09 0.27
N ARG A 146 2.39 -3.16 0.80
CA ARG A 146 1.37 -4.15 0.41
C ARG A 146 0.65 -3.80 -0.90
N ARG A 147 0.79 -2.57 -1.40
CA ARG A 147 0.13 -2.13 -2.63
C ARG A 147 0.91 -2.64 -3.84
N GLN A 148 0.19 -3.19 -4.82
CA GLN A 148 0.77 -3.66 -6.07
C GLN A 148 1.27 -2.48 -6.90
N LEU A 149 2.40 -2.68 -7.59
CA LEU A 149 2.93 -1.71 -8.53
C LEU A 149 2.13 -1.76 -9.83
N LEU A 150 1.95 -0.61 -10.48
CA LEU A 150 1.27 -0.54 -11.76
C LEU A 150 2.21 -0.86 -12.92
N THR A 151 1.67 -1.56 -13.91
CA THR A 151 2.26 -1.66 -15.24
C THR A 151 1.98 -0.39 -16.05
N ALA A 152 2.72 -0.19 -17.14
CA ALA A 152 2.51 0.98 -18.00
C ALA A 152 1.10 0.98 -18.64
N GLU A 153 0.55 -0.19 -18.95
CA GLU A 153 -0.81 -0.31 -19.49
C GLU A 153 -1.86 0.07 -18.44
N GLN A 154 -1.68 -0.38 -17.20
CA GLN A 154 -2.56 0.00 -16.09
C GLN A 154 -2.48 1.50 -15.77
N GLU A 155 -1.30 2.12 -15.86
CA GLU A 155 -1.15 3.59 -15.72
C GLU A 155 -1.99 4.32 -16.77
N VAL A 156 -1.94 3.86 -18.02
CA VAL A 156 -2.74 4.44 -19.13
C VAL A 156 -4.24 4.27 -18.87
N ASP A 157 -4.67 3.09 -18.44
CA ASP A 157 -6.10 2.83 -18.19
C ASP A 157 -6.65 3.63 -17.01
N LEU A 158 -5.87 3.78 -15.93
CA LEU A 158 -6.24 4.64 -14.82
C LEU A 158 -6.30 6.10 -15.25
N ALA A 159 -5.32 6.58 -16.03
CA ALA A 159 -5.31 7.96 -16.51
C ALA A 159 -6.55 8.29 -17.36
N LYS A 160 -6.98 7.40 -18.26
CA LYS A 160 -8.22 7.57 -19.03
C LYS A 160 -9.47 7.66 -18.16
N ARG A 161 -9.57 6.82 -17.12
CA ARG A 161 -10.70 6.84 -16.17
C ARG A 161 -10.72 8.13 -15.36
N ILE A 162 -9.55 8.62 -14.95
CA ILE A 162 -9.41 9.91 -14.27
C ILE A 162 -9.88 11.05 -15.17
N GLU A 163 -9.46 11.09 -16.44
CA GLU A 163 -9.90 12.10 -17.41
C GLU A 163 -11.41 12.06 -17.65
N ALA A 164 -11.98 10.87 -17.81
CA ALA A 164 -13.42 10.68 -17.99
C ALA A 164 -14.22 11.17 -16.77
N GLY A 165 -13.77 10.81 -15.56
CA GLY A 165 -14.38 11.28 -14.31
C GLY A 165 -14.30 12.79 -14.15
N LEU A 166 -13.15 13.40 -14.47
CA LEU A 166 -12.99 14.86 -14.40
C LEU A 166 -13.91 15.58 -15.38
N LEU A 167 -14.06 15.05 -16.60
CA LEU A 167 -15.02 15.57 -17.58
C LEU A 167 -16.46 15.44 -17.08
N ALA A 168 -16.79 14.36 -16.38
CA ALA A 168 -18.10 14.16 -15.78
C ALA A 168 -18.37 15.17 -14.65
N GLU A 169 -17.39 15.38 -13.76
CA GLU A 169 -17.47 16.41 -12.70
C GLU A 169 -17.62 17.82 -13.29
N TYR A 170 -16.93 18.13 -14.39
CA TYR A 170 -17.08 19.38 -15.13
C TYR A 170 -18.51 19.56 -15.66
N LYS A 171 -19.10 18.53 -16.26
CA LYS A 171 -20.49 18.58 -16.76
C LYS A 171 -21.52 18.72 -15.65
N LEU A 172 -21.27 18.08 -14.51
CA LEU A 172 -22.14 18.15 -13.32
C LEU A 172 -22.08 19.51 -12.60
N GLY A 173 -21.17 20.42 -12.99
CA GLY A 173 -21.03 21.71 -12.33
C GLY A 173 -20.21 21.67 -11.04
N LEU A 174 -19.43 20.61 -10.81
CA LEU A 174 -18.69 20.40 -9.56
C LEU A 174 -17.30 21.04 -9.55
N LEU A 175 -16.80 21.45 -10.71
CA LEU A 175 -15.46 22.04 -10.86
C LEU A 175 -15.53 23.55 -11.11
N ASP A 176 -14.47 24.25 -10.75
CA ASP A 176 -14.31 25.67 -11.08
C ASP A 176 -14.31 25.86 -12.61
N GLY A 177 -15.09 26.84 -13.08
CA GLY A 177 -15.23 27.11 -14.51
C GLY A 177 -16.16 26.15 -15.26
N SER A 178 -16.86 25.27 -14.54
CA SER A 178 -17.94 24.46 -15.12
C SER A 178 -19.04 25.34 -15.73
N PRO A 179 -19.73 24.86 -16.78
CA PRO A 179 -20.98 25.49 -17.19
C PRO A 179 -21.92 25.57 -15.98
N GLY A 180 -22.62 26.69 -15.83
CA GLY A 180 -23.69 26.81 -14.84
C GLY A 180 -24.76 25.73 -15.05
N PRO A 181 -25.73 25.58 -14.13
CA PRO A 181 -26.68 24.47 -14.10
C PRO A 181 -27.22 24.15 -15.50
N GLN A 182 -26.76 23.05 -16.09
CA GLN A 182 -27.25 22.60 -17.39
C GLN A 182 -28.56 21.84 -17.16
N GLU A 183 -29.52 22.02 -18.06
CA GLU A 183 -30.67 21.12 -18.13
C GLU A 183 -30.13 19.76 -18.57
N MET A 184 -30.17 18.80 -17.64
CA MET A 184 -29.71 17.43 -17.83
C MET A 184 -30.86 16.54 -17.39
N ASP A 185 -31.13 15.48 -18.14
CA ASP A 185 -32.10 14.50 -17.68
C ASP A 185 -31.57 13.73 -16.46
N ASP A 186 -32.48 13.11 -15.69
CA ASP A 186 -32.11 12.41 -14.46
C ASP A 186 -31.18 11.20 -14.73
N ALA A 187 -31.30 10.58 -15.91
CA ALA A 187 -30.49 9.42 -16.29
C ALA A 187 -29.05 9.82 -16.68
N GLU A 188 -28.90 10.92 -17.42
CA GLU A 188 -27.62 11.53 -17.79
C GLU A 188 -26.88 11.99 -16.53
N ARG A 189 -27.60 12.58 -15.56
CA ARG A 189 -27.04 12.94 -14.26
C ARG A 189 -26.50 11.71 -13.52
N GLU A 190 -27.30 10.65 -13.41
CA GLU A 190 -26.90 9.42 -12.73
C GLU A 190 -25.68 8.75 -13.41
N GLU A 191 -25.64 8.72 -14.74
CA GLU A 191 -24.49 8.19 -15.50
C GLU A 191 -23.22 9.00 -15.23
N LEU A 192 -23.31 10.33 -15.25
CA LEU A 192 -22.15 11.19 -14.98
C LEU A 192 -21.67 11.09 -13.54
N GLU A 193 -22.57 10.94 -12.57
CA GLU A 193 -22.21 10.71 -11.18
C GLU A 193 -21.44 9.39 -11.01
N TRP A 194 -21.85 8.33 -11.72
CA TRP A 194 -21.14 7.06 -11.73
C TRP A 194 -19.74 7.19 -12.34
N ILE A 195 -19.60 7.88 -13.48
CA ILE A 195 -18.31 8.11 -14.14
C ILE A 195 -17.38 8.96 -13.26
N ALA A 196 -17.92 10.00 -12.61
CA ALA A 196 -17.17 10.85 -11.69
C ALA A 196 -16.62 10.02 -10.51
N GLU A 197 -17.45 9.15 -9.92
CA GLU A 197 -17.02 8.28 -8.83
C GLU A 197 -15.95 7.27 -9.29
N ASP A 198 -16.10 6.68 -10.49
CA ASP A 198 -15.07 5.80 -11.05
C ASP A 198 -13.74 6.52 -11.24
N GLY A 199 -13.75 7.76 -11.74
CA GLY A 199 -12.55 8.58 -11.90
C GLY A 199 -11.89 8.93 -10.57
N ARG A 200 -12.66 9.24 -9.52
CA ARG A 200 -12.13 9.47 -8.17
C ARG A 200 -11.45 8.21 -7.62
N ARG A 201 -12.07 7.04 -7.81
CA ARG A 201 -11.49 5.75 -7.42
C ARG A 201 -10.22 5.43 -8.21
N ALA A 202 -10.19 5.73 -9.50
CA ALA A 202 -9.00 5.56 -10.33
C ALA A 202 -7.86 6.49 -9.89
N LYS A 203 -8.15 7.75 -9.56
CA LYS A 203 -7.18 8.71 -8.99
C LYS A 203 -6.59 8.18 -7.68
N ALA A 204 -7.43 7.73 -6.76
CA ALA A 204 -7.00 7.14 -5.49
C ALA A 204 -6.07 5.93 -5.72
N HIS A 205 -6.47 5.02 -6.61
CA HIS A 205 -5.65 3.84 -6.94
C HIS A 205 -4.29 4.22 -7.52
N MET A 206 -4.26 5.17 -8.46
CA MET A 206 -3.02 5.64 -9.07
C MET A 206 -2.08 6.28 -8.04
N LEU A 207 -2.61 7.04 -7.08
CA LEU A 207 -1.82 7.60 -5.98
C LEU A 207 -1.26 6.51 -5.08
N GLU A 208 -2.11 5.60 -4.61
CA GLU A 208 -1.73 4.54 -3.68
C GLU A 208 -0.64 3.62 -4.22
N ALA A 209 -0.70 3.27 -5.50
CA ALA A 209 0.31 2.43 -6.13
C ALA A 209 1.68 3.13 -6.26
N ASN A 210 1.71 4.46 -6.19
CA ASN A 210 2.91 5.26 -6.36
C ASN A 210 3.46 5.85 -5.04
N LEU A 211 2.86 5.55 -3.88
CA LEU A 211 3.37 6.03 -2.58
C LEU A 211 4.80 5.55 -2.28
N ARG A 212 5.21 4.39 -2.81
CA ARG A 212 6.58 3.86 -2.69
C ARG A 212 7.61 4.78 -3.36
N LEU A 213 7.24 5.42 -4.47
CA LEU A 213 8.11 6.37 -5.18
C LEU A 213 8.43 7.56 -4.27
N VAL A 214 7.42 8.12 -3.59
CA VAL A 214 7.58 9.26 -2.68
C VAL A 214 8.59 8.94 -1.59
N VAL A 215 8.46 7.77 -0.94
CA VAL A 215 9.41 7.36 0.11
C VAL A 215 10.82 7.19 -0.45
N SER A 216 10.98 6.61 -1.64
CA SER A 216 12.30 6.42 -2.26
C SER A 216 13.02 7.74 -2.56
N VAL A 217 12.27 8.78 -2.90
CA VAL A 217 12.79 10.13 -3.12
C VAL A 217 13.06 10.83 -1.79
N ALA A 218 12.11 10.76 -0.85
CA ALA A 218 12.19 11.41 0.47
C ALA A 218 13.40 10.95 1.30
N LYS A 219 13.76 9.66 1.21
CA LYS A 219 14.96 9.11 1.89
C LYS A 219 16.26 9.86 1.57
N LYS A 220 16.37 10.48 0.39
CA LYS A 220 17.55 11.27 -0.02
C LYS A 220 17.68 12.60 0.74
N TYR A 221 16.63 12.99 1.47
CA TYR A 221 16.54 14.26 2.19
C TYR A 221 16.46 14.09 3.71
N SER A 222 16.48 12.85 4.22
CA SER A 222 16.35 12.54 5.65
C SER A 222 17.45 13.15 6.51
N ASP A 223 18.68 13.27 5.99
CA ASP A 223 19.83 13.80 6.76
C ASP A 223 19.89 15.33 6.83
N ARG A 224 18.84 16.03 6.37
CA ARG A 224 18.82 17.50 6.27
C ARG A 224 18.09 18.20 7.41
N GLY A 225 17.84 17.50 8.51
CA GLY A 225 17.23 18.04 9.73
C GLY A 225 15.70 18.15 9.72
N MET A 226 15.02 17.53 8.75
CA MET A 226 13.56 17.43 8.69
C MET A 226 13.14 15.96 8.88
N SER A 227 12.01 15.72 9.55
CA SER A 227 11.48 14.36 9.73
C SER A 227 11.17 13.73 8.38
N LEU A 228 11.48 12.43 8.22
CA LEU A 228 11.13 11.68 7.01
C LEU A 228 9.63 11.77 6.71
N LEU A 229 8.77 11.73 7.74
CA LEU A 229 7.33 11.82 7.55
C LEU A 229 6.91 13.17 6.96
N ASP A 230 7.55 14.28 7.38
CA ASP A 230 7.24 15.61 6.86
C ASP A 230 7.62 15.72 5.38
N VAL A 231 8.80 15.22 5.01
CA VAL A 231 9.25 15.17 3.61
C VAL A 231 8.32 14.28 2.77
N VAL A 232 7.86 13.16 3.33
CA VAL A 232 6.89 12.27 2.68
C VAL A 232 5.55 12.96 2.48
N GLN A 233 5.05 13.75 3.44
CA GLN A 233 3.80 14.49 3.26
C GLN A 233 3.90 15.51 2.12
N GLU A 234 4.98 16.28 2.07
CA GLU A 234 5.23 17.22 0.97
C GLU A 234 5.38 16.48 -0.37
N GLY A 235 6.06 15.33 -0.37
CA GLY A 235 6.18 14.48 -1.55
C GLY A 235 4.83 13.91 -2.02
N ASN A 236 3.94 13.53 -1.10
CA ASN A 236 2.58 13.08 -1.42
C ASN A 236 1.76 14.21 -2.05
N LEU A 237 1.93 15.46 -1.60
CA LEU A 237 1.30 16.62 -2.24
C LEU A 237 1.83 16.84 -3.66
N GLY A 238 3.14 16.64 -3.87
CA GLY A 238 3.75 16.63 -5.20
C GLY A 238 3.18 15.54 -6.10
N LEU A 239 3.04 14.33 -5.56
CA LEU A 239 2.47 13.18 -6.25
C LEU A 239 1.03 13.43 -6.71
N ILE A 240 0.19 14.04 -5.86
CA ILE A 240 -1.19 14.42 -6.23
C ILE A 240 -1.20 15.32 -7.45
N ARG A 241 -0.36 16.37 -7.44
CA ARG A 241 -0.24 17.30 -8.58
C ARG A 241 0.32 16.63 -9.83
N ALA A 242 1.20 15.64 -9.67
CA ALA A 242 1.74 14.88 -10.78
C ALA A 242 0.64 14.02 -11.43
N VAL A 243 -0.20 13.34 -10.63
CA VAL A 243 -1.35 12.57 -11.17
C VAL A 243 -2.32 13.48 -11.93
N GLU A 244 -2.61 14.67 -11.41
CA GLU A 244 -3.51 15.64 -12.07
C GLU A 244 -3.00 16.16 -13.41
N LYS A 245 -1.69 16.11 -13.64
CA LYS A 245 -1.04 16.66 -14.85
C LYS A 245 -0.42 15.58 -15.73
N PHE A 246 -0.56 14.32 -15.35
CA PHE A 246 0.01 13.22 -16.09
C PHE A 246 -0.67 13.10 -17.46
N ASP A 247 0.15 12.91 -18.49
CA ASP A 247 -0.30 12.83 -19.87
C ASP A 247 0.20 11.50 -20.45
N TYR A 248 -0.71 10.54 -20.54
CA TYR A 248 -0.42 9.20 -21.05
C TYR A 248 -0.18 9.18 -22.56
N ALA A 249 -0.62 10.19 -23.31
CA ALA A 249 -0.44 10.26 -24.76
C ALA A 249 1.03 10.47 -25.15
N LYS A 250 1.85 10.98 -24.23
CA LYS A 250 3.31 11.14 -24.42
C LYS A 250 4.08 9.83 -24.39
N GLY A 251 3.49 8.73 -23.93
CA GLY A 251 4.12 7.40 -23.92
C GLY A 251 5.26 7.21 -22.92
N TYR A 252 5.41 8.13 -21.95
CA TYR A 252 6.33 7.98 -20.83
C TYR A 252 5.62 7.34 -19.62
N LYS A 253 6.36 6.54 -18.85
CA LYS A 253 5.86 6.01 -17.57
C LYS A 253 5.61 7.14 -16.58
N PHE A 254 4.61 6.96 -15.72
CA PHE A 254 4.27 7.93 -14.69
C PHE A 254 5.47 8.28 -13.78
N SER A 255 6.23 7.26 -13.37
CA SER A 255 7.41 7.43 -12.52
C SER A 255 8.54 8.30 -13.11
N THR A 256 8.52 8.53 -14.43
CA THR A 256 9.50 9.40 -15.11
C THR A 256 9.05 10.86 -15.10
N TYR A 257 7.74 11.08 -15.07
CA TYR A 257 7.14 12.41 -15.05
C TYR A 257 7.04 13.00 -13.63
N ALA A 258 6.72 12.14 -12.66
CA ALA A 258 6.45 12.50 -11.27
C ALA A 258 7.68 12.98 -10.47
#